data_AF-A0A934STX4-F1
#
_entry.id   AF-A0A934STX4-F1
#
_cell.length_a   1.000
_cell.length_b   1.000
_cell.length_c   1.000
_cell.angle_alpha   90.00
_cell.angle_beta   90.00
_cell.angle_gamma   90.00
#
_symmetry.space_group_name_H-M   'P 1'
#
loop_
_entity.id
_entity.type
_entity.pdbx_description
1 polymer ?
#
loop_
_entity_poly.entity_id
_entity_poly.type
_entity_poly.pdbx_seq_one_letter_code
_entity_poly.pdbx_strand_id
1 'polypeptide(L)'
;MTDKPQTEQFATDLEQRFSDLVQWAVSNWPDRDRPLAPADMDDARRAVHAIVQRLRHPDGEALAPSEGGAQYVNVAPTPWP
;
A
#
# COMPACT_ATOMS: atom_id res chain seq x y z
N MET A 1 3.70 -11.15 19.01
CA MET A 1 2.47 -10.37 19.20
C MET A 1 2.84 -8.92 18.96
N THR A 2 2.63 -8.39 17.77
CA THR A 2 2.87 -6.98 17.49
C THR A 2 1.75 -6.19 18.15
N ASP A 3 2.09 -5.21 18.96
CA ASP A 3 1.11 -4.39 19.65
C ASP A 3 0.32 -3.59 18.59
N LYS A 4 -1.01 -3.70 18.57
CA LYS A 4 -1.87 -3.00 17.60
C LYS A 4 -1.56 -1.49 17.48
N PRO A 5 -1.34 -0.73 18.56
CA PRO A 5 -1.01 0.70 18.43
C PRO A 5 0.37 0.93 17.80
N GLN A 6 1.34 0.03 17.99
CA GLN A 6 2.66 0.15 17.36
C GLN A 6 2.57 -0.05 15.84
N THR A 7 1.64 -0.91 15.39
CA THR A 7 1.42 -1.17 13.96
C THR A 7 0.76 0.03 13.27
N GLU A 8 -0.22 0.67 13.91
CA GLU A 8 -0.89 1.87 13.39
C GLU A 8 0.07 3.07 13.31
N GLN A 9 0.90 3.26 14.34
CA GLN A 9 1.94 4.28 14.34
C GLN A 9 2.93 4.06 13.19
N PHE A 10 3.39 2.83 13.01
CA PHE A 10 4.29 2.50 11.90
C PHE A 10 3.64 2.76 10.53
N ALA A 11 2.37 2.40 10.36
CA ALA A 11 1.63 2.66 9.13
C ALA A 11 1.55 4.16 8.81
N THR A 12 1.27 4.98 9.82
CA THR A 12 1.22 6.45 9.71
C THR A 12 2.59 7.04 9.37
N ASP A 13 3.63 6.61 10.08
CA ASP A 13 5.00 7.05 9.84
C ASP A 13 5.49 6.69 8.44
N LEU A 14 5.07 5.54 7.91
CA LEU A 14 5.44 5.09 6.57
C LEU A 14 4.84 6.00 5.48
N GLU A 15 3.56 6.34 5.58
CA GLU A 15 2.89 7.27 4.64
C GLU A 15 3.54 8.66 4.69
N GLN A 16 3.84 9.15 5.90
CA GLN A 16 4.48 10.45 6.09
C GLN A 16 5.89 10.48 5.50
N ARG A 17 6.74 9.50 5.84
CA ARG A 17 8.12 9.44 5.35
C ARG A 17 8.20 9.28 3.84
N PHE A 18 7.27 8.54 3.24
CA PHE A 18 7.20 8.43 1.79
C PHE A 18 6.87 9.79 1.15
N SER A 19 5.91 10.53 1.73
CA SER A 19 5.55 11.86 1.24
C SER A 19 6.73 12.84 1.35
N ASP A 20 7.43 12.83 2.48
CA ASP A 20 8.63 13.66 2.70
C ASP A 20 9.74 13.31 1.70
N LEU A 21 9.95 12.03 1.42
CA LEU A 21 10.91 11.55 0.43
C LEU A 21 10.58 12.05 -0.97
N VAL A 22 9.31 11.98 -1.40
CA VAL A 22 8.87 12.46 -2.71
C VAL A 22 9.10 13.96 -2.82
N GLN A 23 8.72 14.73 -1.80
CA GLN A 23 8.95 16.17 -1.78
C GLN A 23 10.46 16.50 -1.87
N TRP A 24 11.28 15.79 -1.11
CA TRP A 24 12.73 15.96 -1.15
C TRP A 24 13.29 15.63 -2.54
N ALA A 25 12.87 14.52 -3.14
CA ALA A 25 13.35 14.07 -4.45
C ALA A 25 13.03 15.08 -5.56
N VAL A 26 11.81 15.61 -5.58
CA VAL A 26 11.38 16.64 -6.55
C VAL A 26 12.18 17.94 -6.36
N SER A 27 12.42 18.32 -5.10
CA SER A 27 13.11 19.58 -4.77
C SER A 27 14.62 19.52 -5.07
N ASN A 28 15.24 18.36 -4.88
CA ASN A 28 16.69 18.15 -5.00
C ASN A 28 17.09 17.45 -6.29
N TRP A 29 16.18 17.36 -7.25
CA TRP A 29 16.45 16.66 -8.50
C TRP A 29 17.60 17.31 -9.28
N PRO A 30 18.64 16.54 -9.67
CA PRO A 30 19.84 17.11 -10.31
C PRO A 30 19.64 17.43 -11.80
N ASP A 31 18.74 16.71 -12.49
CA ASP A 31 18.52 16.86 -13.94
C ASP A 31 17.39 17.86 -14.21
N ARG A 32 17.76 19.07 -14.63
CA ARG A 32 16.79 20.15 -14.94
C ARG A 32 16.13 19.99 -16.31
N ASP A 33 16.73 19.23 -17.21
CA ASP A 33 16.18 18.97 -18.54
C ASP A 33 15.10 17.89 -18.51
N ARG A 34 15.10 17.05 -17.48
CA ARG A 34 14.08 16.02 -17.20
C ARG A 34 13.57 16.17 -15.77
N PRO A 35 12.68 17.12 -15.50
CA PRO A 35 12.18 17.35 -14.14
C PRO A 35 11.42 16.12 -13.64
N LEU A 36 11.74 15.69 -12.42
CA LEU A 36 10.98 14.67 -11.72
C LEU A 36 9.67 15.27 -11.20
N ALA A 37 8.54 14.67 -11.56
CA ALA A 37 7.22 15.05 -11.07
C ALA A 37 6.74 14.08 -9.98
N PRO A 38 5.88 14.54 -9.04
CA PRO A 38 5.26 13.64 -8.06
C PRO A 38 4.48 12.48 -8.71
N ALA A 39 3.91 12.70 -9.91
CA ALA A 39 3.16 11.70 -10.66
C ALA A 39 4.03 10.51 -11.10
N ASP A 40 5.34 10.69 -11.27
CA ASP A 40 6.27 9.61 -11.59
C ASP A 40 6.38 8.57 -10.46
N MET A 41 5.94 8.93 -9.24
CA MET A 41 5.96 8.08 -8.05
C MET A 41 4.60 7.44 -7.74
N ASP A 42 3.58 7.57 -8.59
CA ASP A 42 2.24 7.04 -8.31
C ASP A 42 2.22 5.52 -8.12
N ASP A 43 3.06 4.79 -8.84
CA ASP A 43 3.16 3.33 -8.68
C ASP A 43 3.72 2.96 -7.30
N ALA A 44 4.80 3.63 -6.89
CA ALA A 44 5.37 3.48 -5.56
C ALA A 44 4.37 3.90 -4.46
N ARG A 45 3.59 4.96 -4.70
CA ARG A 45 2.54 5.42 -3.77
C ARG A 45 1.45 4.37 -3.59
N ARG A 46 0.99 3.73 -4.68
CA ARG A 46 0.04 2.61 -4.62
C ARG A 46 0.62 1.42 -3.85
N ALA A 47 1.88 1.09 -4.07
CA ALA A 47 2.54 -0.01 -3.36
C ALA A 47 2.64 0.27 -1.85
N VAL A 48 3.06 1.48 -1.46
CA VAL A 48 3.11 1.89 -0.05
C VAL A 48 1.72 1.86 0.58
N HIS A 49 0.70 2.36 -0.11
CA HIS A 49 -0.67 2.31 0.36
C HIS A 49 -1.15 0.86 0.57
N ALA A 50 -0.85 -0.06 -0.34
CA ALA A 50 -1.19 -1.48 -0.18
C ALA A 50 -0.53 -2.11 1.07
N ILE A 51 0.72 -1.75 1.36
CA ILE A 51 1.41 -2.19 2.58
C ILE A 51 0.70 -1.66 3.82
N VAL A 52 0.38 -0.37 3.84
CA VAL A 52 -0.33 0.31 4.94
C VAL A 52 -1.69 -0.35 5.20
N GLN A 53 -2.46 -0.62 4.15
CA GLN A 53 -3.76 -1.28 4.29
C GLN A 53 -3.62 -2.69 4.86
N ARG A 54 -2.59 -3.43 4.46
CA ARG A 54 -2.32 -4.76 5.00
C ARG A 54 -1.85 -4.74 6.47
N LEU A 55 -1.19 -3.66 6.90
CA LEU A 55 -0.81 -3.44 8.29
C LEU A 55 -2.02 -3.07 9.17
N ARG A 56 -2.92 -2.22 8.66
CA ARG A 56 -4.14 -1.81 9.36
C ARG A 56 -5.19 -2.92 9.42
N HIS A 57 -5.26 -3.76 8.39
CA HIS A 57 -6.24 -4.85 8.24
C HIS A 57 -5.54 -6.21 8.03
N PRO A 58 -4.84 -6.75 9.04
CA PRO A 58 -4.04 -7.97 8.92
C PRO A 58 -4.89 -9.24 8.68
N ASP A 59 -6.13 -9.27 9.18
CA ASP A 59 -7.07 -10.39 9.03
C ASP A 59 -7.89 -10.33 7.73
N GLY A 60 -7.62 -9.36 6.85
CA GLY A 60 -8.26 -9.26 5.55
C GLY A 60 -9.76 -9.05 5.64
N GLU A 61 -10.20 -7.79 5.69
CA GLU A 61 -11.30 -7.46 4.79
C GLU A 61 -10.77 -7.85 3.40
N ALA A 62 -11.35 -8.91 2.82
CA ALA A 62 -10.90 -9.40 1.54
C ALA A 62 -10.95 -8.22 0.56
N LEU A 63 -9.76 -7.73 0.16
CA LEU A 63 -9.66 -6.70 -0.86
C LEU A 63 -10.55 -7.10 -2.02
N ALA A 64 -11.21 -6.15 -2.66
CA ALA A 64 -11.98 -6.49 -3.84
C ALA A 64 -11.03 -7.16 -4.86
N PRO A 65 -11.51 -8.07 -5.72
CA PRO A 65 -10.67 -8.68 -6.75
C PRO A 65 -9.94 -7.63 -7.61
N SER A 66 -10.58 -6.48 -7.84
CA SER A 66 -10.02 -5.31 -8.54
C SER A 66 -8.88 -4.61 -7.80
N GLU A 67 -8.74 -4.84 -6.49
CA GLU A 67 -7.71 -4.28 -5.61
C GLU A 67 -6.63 -5.32 -5.26
N GLY A 68 -6.60 -6.45 -5.97
CA GLY A 68 -5.62 -7.53 -5.77
C GLY A 68 -6.04 -8.59 -4.76
N GLY A 69 -7.31 -8.65 -4.37
CA GLY A 69 -7.86 -9.72 -3.53
C GLY A 69 -8.05 -11.06 -4.25
N ALA A 70 -8.49 -12.07 -3.50
CA ALA A 70 -8.69 -13.42 -4.02
C ALA A 70 -9.78 -13.44 -5.11
N GLN A 71 -9.42 -13.94 -6.31
CA GLN A 71 -10.34 -14.08 -7.45
C GLN A 71 -11.27 -15.30 -7.35
N TYR A 72 -10.99 -16.22 -6.42
CA TYR A 72 -11.73 -17.46 -6.26
C TYR A 72 -12.13 -17.66 -4.80
N VAL A 73 -13.37 -18.08 -4.60
CA VAL A 73 -13.87 -18.51 -3.29
C VAL A 73 -13.83 -20.03 -3.24
N ASN A 74 -13.20 -20.58 -2.20
CA ASN A 74 -13.25 -22.02 -1.97
C ASN A 74 -14.65 -22.37 -1.46
N VAL A 75 -15.51 -22.82 -2.37
CA VAL A 75 -16.80 -23.41 -2.04
C VAL A 75 -16.62 -24.91 -1.90
N ALA A 76 -16.89 -25.43 -0.70
CA ALA A 76 -17.06 -26.87 -0.53
C ALA A 76 -18.21 -27.32 -1.44
N PRO A 77 -17.99 -28.27 -2.37
CA PRO A 77 -19.06 -28.74 -3.23
C PRO A 77 -20.16 -29.35 -2.37
N THR A 78 -21.42 -29.05 -2.69
CA THR A 78 -22.58 -29.65 -2.03
C THR A 78 -22.47 -31.18 -2.15
N PRO A 79 -22.66 -31.94 -1.05
CA PRO A 79 -22.64 -33.40 -1.14
C PRO A 79 -23.71 -33.85 -2.14
N TRP A 80 -23.32 -34.71 -3.07
CA TRP A 80 -24.24 -35.31 -4.03
C TRP A 80 -25.29 -36.15 -3.28
N PRO A 81 -26.56 -36.15 -3.75
CA PRO A 81 -27.63 -36.92 -3.14
C PRO A 81 -27.40 -38.44 -3.24
#